data_AF-A0AAU8EN85-F1
#
_entry.id   AF-A0AAU8EN85-F1
#
_cell.length_a   1.000
_cell.length_b   1.000
_cell.length_c   1.000
_cell.angle_alpha   90.00
_cell.angle_beta   90.00
_cell.angle_gamma   90.00
#
_symmetry.space_group_name_H-M   'P 1'
#
loop_
_entity.id
_entity.type
_entity.pdbx_description
1 polymer ?
#
loop_
_entity_poly.entity_id
_entity_poly.type
_entity_poly.pdbx_seq_one_letter_code
_entity_poly.pdbx_strand_id
1 'polypeptide(L)'
;MPSLDESVTKTKQWPIWVGTDADFRRLLRLMEKAVEPLVPAHVERETEHPRNMAQYPSDRLKALEIKAKMAAEKGQPAHYDEEIAKVKAELESRLAAIETAEAKARRIGLIDLSLTVKDDDRRKVTGTADELSEYLDGRHIQELEITAPSGYLLGYTITARAGRDSGLYVRVSSKDATWALSAASEIEAEANRHVPAWRILRSAYVLFPLYLVAIGSLVYFIFDEIARRTTASGKFDEPLISIVYVAFLVISFFGAGAAVDWTKKYVPAFEVVHSGGRSRGKALLGFIGSAVAAVVLGIVGNGISNAIFSSGAGG
;
A
#
# COMPACT_ATOMS: atom_id res chain seq x y z
N MET A 1 38.36 -7.88 -14.05
CA MET A 1 36.93 -8.02 -14.42
C MET A 1 36.12 -7.47 -13.26
N PRO A 2 35.31 -6.42 -13.43
CA PRO A 2 34.45 -5.96 -12.35
C PRO A 2 33.32 -6.99 -12.19
N SER A 3 33.18 -7.60 -11.02
CA SER A 3 31.99 -8.36 -10.68
C SER A 3 30.81 -7.38 -10.77
N LEU A 4 29.81 -7.70 -11.60
CA LEU A 4 28.50 -7.08 -11.48
C LEU A 4 28.03 -7.36 -10.05
N ASP A 5 28.04 -6.35 -9.19
CA ASP A 5 27.44 -6.40 -7.86
C ASP A 5 25.96 -6.76 -8.04
N GLU A 6 25.62 -8.04 -8.00
CA GLU A 6 24.26 -8.52 -8.14
C GLU A 6 23.44 -8.02 -6.96
N SER A 7 22.64 -6.98 -7.19
CA SER A 7 21.66 -6.53 -6.21
C SER A 7 20.60 -7.61 -5.98
N VAL A 8 20.39 -8.00 -4.72
CA VAL A 8 19.29 -8.88 -4.34
C VAL A 8 18.01 -8.07 -4.35
N THR A 9 17.06 -8.49 -5.18
CA THR A 9 15.72 -7.89 -5.23
C THR A 9 14.67 -8.92 -4.85
N LYS A 10 13.85 -8.59 -3.86
CA LYS A 10 12.67 -9.36 -3.46
C LYS A 10 11.40 -8.58 -3.79
N THR A 11 10.45 -9.25 -4.41
CA THR A 11 9.16 -8.66 -4.75
C THR A 11 8.05 -9.57 -4.26
N LYS A 12 6.98 -8.96 -3.77
CA LYS A 12 5.77 -9.67 -3.36
C LYS A 12 4.55 -8.82 -3.67
N GLN A 13 3.53 -9.46 -4.23
CA GLN A 13 2.24 -8.83 -4.46
C GLN A 13 1.16 -9.54 -3.65
N TRP A 14 0.34 -8.75 -2.99
CA TRP A 14 -0.90 -9.17 -2.36
C TRP A 14 -2.05 -8.63 -3.21
N PRO A 15 -2.77 -9.51 -3.93
CA PRO A 15 -3.93 -9.11 -4.75
C PRO A 15 -5.04 -8.46 -3.94
N ILE A 16 -5.02 -8.68 -2.62
CA ILE A 16 -5.85 -7.96 -1.69
C ILE A 16 -5.12 -7.70 -0.37
N TRP A 17 -5.32 -6.52 0.18
CA TRP A 17 -4.84 -6.13 1.50
C TRP A 17 -5.89 -5.24 2.17
N VAL A 18 -6.23 -5.58 3.42
CA VAL A 18 -7.21 -4.84 4.22
C VAL A 18 -6.70 -4.71 5.64
N GLY A 19 -6.45 -3.47 6.05
CA GLY A 19 -5.98 -3.16 7.39
C GLY A 19 -6.60 -1.87 7.91
N THR A 20 -6.38 -1.61 9.19
CA THR A 20 -6.72 -0.32 9.82
C THR A 20 -5.63 0.72 9.58
N ASP A 21 -5.89 1.98 9.89
CA ASP A 21 -4.88 3.04 9.86
C ASP A 21 -3.67 2.70 10.74
N ALA A 22 -3.91 2.04 11.89
CA ALA A 22 -2.86 1.56 12.78
C ALA A 22 -2.01 0.47 12.12
N ASP A 23 -2.62 -0.44 11.36
CA ASP A 23 -1.93 -1.51 10.65
C ASP A 23 -1.07 -0.95 9.51
N PHE A 24 -1.61 0.03 8.79
CA PHE A 24 -0.88 0.75 7.75
C PHE A 24 0.30 1.55 8.33
N ARG A 25 0.12 2.24 9.45
CA ARG A 25 1.19 2.91 10.19
C ARG A 25 2.28 1.93 10.63
N ARG A 26 1.92 0.72 11.07
CA ARG A 26 2.92 -0.30 11.43
C ARG A 26 3.75 -0.72 10.22
N LEU A 27 3.15 -0.88 9.03
CA LEU A 27 3.91 -1.13 7.80
C LEU A 27 4.91 -0.01 7.49
N LEU A 28 4.48 1.26 7.60
CA LEU A 28 5.39 2.41 7.42
C LEU A 28 6.55 2.39 8.42
N ARG A 29 6.26 2.12 9.70
CA ARG A 29 7.29 2.03 10.74
C ARG A 29 8.29 0.90 10.51
N LEU A 30 7.86 -0.24 9.93
CA LEU A 30 8.78 -1.30 9.54
C LEU A 30 9.73 -0.86 8.41
N MET A 31 9.23 -0.09 7.45
CA MET A 31 10.07 0.50 6.40
C MET A 31 11.08 1.49 6.98
N GLU A 32 10.65 2.37 7.89
CA GLU A 32 11.51 3.34 8.58
C GLU A 32 12.59 2.64 9.42
N LYS A 33 12.18 1.68 10.26
CA LYS A 33 13.07 0.89 11.12
C LYS A 33 14.13 0.12 10.31
N ALA A 34 13.80 -0.35 9.11
CA ALA A 34 14.78 -1.04 8.26
C ALA A 34 15.87 -0.10 7.73
N VAL A 35 15.58 1.20 7.59
CA VAL A 35 16.50 2.22 7.06
C VAL A 35 17.27 2.93 8.17
N GLU A 36 16.64 3.13 9.34
CA GLU A 36 17.19 3.89 10.48
C GLU A 36 18.65 3.53 10.83
N PRO A 37 19.06 2.25 10.94
CA PRO A 37 20.44 1.89 11.27
C PRO A 37 21.47 2.29 10.20
N LEU A 38 21.03 2.53 8.97
CA LEU A 38 21.89 2.88 7.84
C LEU A 38 22.17 4.39 7.77
N VAL A 39 21.33 5.21 8.41
CA VAL A 39 21.43 6.67 8.36
C VAL A 39 22.74 7.20 8.97
N PRO A 40 23.22 6.75 10.15
CA PRO A 40 24.47 7.26 10.73
C PRO A 40 25.68 7.06 9.82
N ALA A 41 25.81 5.88 9.20
CA ALA A 41 26.90 5.58 8.28
C ALA A 41 26.85 6.45 7.01
N HIS A 42 25.64 6.73 6.50
CA HIS A 42 25.47 7.63 5.37
C HIS A 42 25.81 9.08 5.74
N VAL A 43 25.34 9.56 6.90
CA VAL A 43 25.66 10.90 7.40
C VAL A 43 27.16 11.08 7.59
N GLU A 44 27.85 10.11 8.17
CA GLU A 44 29.31 10.15 8.34
C GLU A 44 30.01 10.31 6.98
N ARG A 45 29.62 9.50 5.98
CA ARG A 45 30.20 9.56 4.64
C ARG A 45 29.96 10.90 3.93
N GLU A 46 28.75 11.45 4.01
CA GLU A 46 28.42 12.73 3.37
C GLU A 46 29.08 13.92 4.07
N THR A 47 29.44 13.78 5.35
CA THR A 47 30.03 14.85 6.17
C THR A 47 31.54 14.76 6.29
N GLU A 48 32.15 13.65 5.89
CA GLU A 48 33.60 13.43 5.91
C GLU A 48 34.36 14.55 5.19
N HIS A 49 33.98 14.87 3.95
CA HIS A 49 34.65 15.92 3.18
C HIS A 49 34.48 17.32 3.80
N PRO A 50 33.26 17.79 4.16
CA PRO A 50 33.06 19.02 4.92
C PRO A 50 33.87 19.08 6.23
N ARG A 51 33.94 17.99 7.00
CA ARG A 51 34.70 17.91 8.25
C ARG A 51 36.21 18.04 8.00
N ASN A 52 36.73 17.35 6.99
CA ASN A 52 38.14 17.46 6.59
C ASN A 52 38.49 18.90 6.14
N MET A 53 37.58 19.57 5.43
CA MET A 53 37.75 20.97 5.03
C MET A 53 37.72 21.95 6.21
N ALA A 54 37.08 21.59 7.33
CA ALA A 54 37.06 22.40 8.55
C ALA A 54 38.28 22.19 9.46
N GLN A 55 39.03 21.08 9.31
CA GLN A 55 40.23 20.80 10.11
C GLN A 55 41.31 21.86 9.90
N TYR A 56 41.59 22.23 8.64
CA TYR A 56 42.62 23.22 8.31
C TYR A 56 42.41 24.59 8.98
N PRO A 57 41.24 25.27 8.83
CA PRO A 57 41.00 26.54 9.51
C PRO A 57 40.95 26.38 11.04
N SER A 58 40.47 25.24 11.58
CA SER A 58 40.50 24.94 13.01
C SER A 58 41.93 24.91 13.56
N ASP A 59 42.84 24.18 12.91
CA ASP A 59 44.23 24.05 13.37
C ASP A 59 45.00 25.36 13.19
N ARG A 60 44.71 26.09 12.11
CA ARG A 60 45.24 27.44 11.90
C ARG A 60 44.77 28.41 12.99
N LEU A 61 43.51 28.36 13.39
CA LEU A 61 42.97 29.20 14.46
C LEU A 61 43.69 28.92 15.78
N LYS A 62 43.84 27.63 16.15
CA LYS A 62 44.58 27.24 17.36
C LYS A 62 46.02 27.77 17.35
N ALA A 63 46.71 27.63 16.22
CA ALA A 63 48.07 28.14 16.07
C ALA A 63 48.14 29.68 16.21
N LEU A 64 47.16 30.40 15.64
CA LEU A 64 47.07 31.86 15.75
C LEU A 64 46.75 32.32 17.17
N GLU A 65 45.86 31.64 17.89
CA GLU A 65 45.54 31.95 19.29
C GLU A 65 46.75 31.77 20.21
N ILE A 66 47.57 30.75 19.97
CA ILE A 66 48.84 30.56 20.69
C ILE A 66 49.82 31.71 20.40
N LYS A 67 49.96 32.11 19.13
CA LYS A 67 50.81 33.25 18.74
C LYS A 67 50.31 34.57 19.32
N ALA A 68 49.00 34.79 19.34
CA ALA A 68 48.38 35.97 19.93
C ALA A 68 48.64 36.08 21.43
N LYS A 69 48.54 34.96 22.17
CA LYS A 69 48.90 34.91 23.61
C LYS A 69 50.36 35.29 23.84
N MET A 70 51.29 34.72 23.06
CA MET A 70 52.72 35.07 23.15
C MET A 70 53.00 36.53 22.78
N ALA A 71 52.27 37.09 21.82
CA ALA A 71 52.40 38.50 21.44
C ALA A 71 51.81 39.45 22.50
N ALA A 72 50.71 39.06 23.15
CA ALA A 72 50.14 39.78 24.27
C ALA A 72 51.11 39.85 25.46
N GLU A 73 51.79 38.75 25.78
CA GLU A 73 52.87 38.71 26.80
C GLU A 73 54.06 39.65 26.45
N LYS A 74 54.28 39.92 25.16
CA LYS A 74 55.31 40.84 24.65
C LYS A 74 54.79 42.27 24.42
N GLY A 75 53.57 42.59 24.86
CA GLY A 75 52.99 43.93 24.75
C GLY A 75 52.39 44.29 23.38
N GLN A 76 52.12 43.30 22.52
CA GLN A 76 51.53 43.49 21.19
C GLN A 76 50.23 42.67 21.01
N PRO A 77 49.18 42.90 21.83
CA PRO A 77 47.97 42.06 21.82
C PRO A 77 47.19 42.12 20.50
N ALA A 78 47.15 43.27 19.83
CA ALA A 78 46.32 43.48 18.64
C ALA A 78 46.90 42.90 17.33
N HIS A 79 48.11 42.35 17.34
CA HIS A 79 48.83 42.01 16.11
C HIS A 79 48.17 40.88 15.29
N TYR A 80 47.38 40.02 15.95
CA TYR A 80 46.75 38.84 15.32
C TYR A 80 45.21 38.90 15.29
N ASP A 81 44.58 39.95 15.84
CA ASP A 81 43.13 40.00 16.05
C ASP A 81 42.34 39.93 14.73
N GLU A 82 42.79 40.64 13.69
CA GLU A 82 42.14 40.64 12.37
C GLU A 82 42.26 39.26 11.68
N GLU A 83 43.43 38.62 11.78
CA GLU A 83 43.65 37.30 11.19
C GLU A 83 42.84 36.23 11.94
N ILE A 84 42.76 36.31 13.26
CA ILE A 84 41.91 35.46 14.09
C ILE A 84 40.44 35.64 13.71
N ALA A 85 39.96 36.88 13.56
CA ALA A 85 38.58 37.15 13.16
C ALA A 85 38.24 36.55 11.78
N LYS A 86 39.16 36.68 10.81
CA LYS A 86 38.99 36.10 9.47
C LYS A 86 38.92 34.58 9.49
N VAL A 87 39.82 33.93 10.22
CA VAL A 87 39.85 32.45 10.33
C VAL A 87 38.64 31.94 11.12
N LYS A 88 38.17 32.67 12.14
CA LYS A 88 36.91 32.35 12.85
C LYS A 88 35.71 32.40 11.92
N ALA A 89 35.55 33.46 11.13
CA ALA A 89 34.46 33.58 10.18
C ALA A 89 34.50 32.46 9.11
N GLU A 90 35.70 32.09 8.64
CA GLU A 90 35.87 30.95 7.74
C GLU A 90 35.46 29.64 8.42
N LEU A 91 35.90 29.38 9.65
CA LEU A 91 35.54 28.18 10.40
C LEU A 91 34.03 28.10 10.66
N GLU A 92 33.39 29.19 11.07
CA GLU A 92 31.94 29.27 11.27
C GLU A 92 31.17 28.93 9.98
N SER A 93 31.60 29.46 8.84
CA SER A 93 31.01 29.11 7.55
C SER A 93 31.15 27.62 7.22
N ARG A 94 32.30 27.00 7.54
CA ARG A 94 32.52 25.56 7.33
C ARG A 94 31.68 24.70 8.28
N LEU A 95 31.54 25.11 9.54
CA LEU A 95 30.69 24.43 10.52
C LEU A 95 29.21 24.48 10.10
N ALA A 96 28.72 25.63 9.65
CA ALA A 96 27.36 25.75 9.10
C ALA A 96 27.14 24.86 7.85
N ALA A 97 28.17 24.68 7.02
CA ALA A 97 28.11 23.75 5.89
C ALA A 97 28.03 22.28 6.34
N ILE A 98 28.74 21.90 7.42
CA ILE A 98 28.63 20.57 8.03
C ILE A 98 27.22 20.33 8.56
N GLU A 99 26.66 21.28 9.33
CA GLU A 99 25.29 21.18 9.85
C GLU A 99 24.25 21.04 8.73
N THR A 100 24.42 21.80 7.64
CA THR A 100 23.54 21.71 6.47
C THR A 100 23.66 20.35 5.76
N ALA A 101 24.88 19.83 5.62
CA ALA A 101 25.12 18.51 5.04
C ALA A 101 24.54 17.39 5.91
N GLU A 102 24.72 17.47 7.23
CA GLU A 102 24.14 16.54 8.20
C GLU A 102 22.60 16.53 8.10
N ALA A 103 21.98 17.72 8.10
CA ALA A 103 20.53 17.84 7.98
C ALA A 103 20.02 17.23 6.66
N LYS A 104 20.69 17.50 5.55
CA LYS A 104 20.33 16.95 4.24
C LYS A 104 20.48 15.42 4.19
N ALA A 105 21.58 14.88 4.72
CA ALA A 105 21.83 13.44 4.76
C ALA A 105 20.83 12.72 5.66
N ARG A 106 20.46 13.31 6.82
CA ARG A 106 19.42 12.75 7.69
C ARG A 106 18.05 12.71 7.03
N ARG A 107 17.69 13.72 6.23
CA ARG A 107 16.40 13.73 5.50
C ARG A 107 16.28 12.58 4.51
N ILE A 108 17.37 12.07 3.94
CA ILE A 108 17.34 10.90 3.04
C ILE A 108 16.81 9.67 3.77
N GLY A 109 17.09 9.52 5.07
CA GLY A 109 16.59 8.42 5.91
C GLY A 109 15.07 8.40 6.12
N LEU A 110 14.37 9.49 5.77
CA LEU A 110 12.90 9.58 5.88
C LEU A 110 12.19 8.76 4.80
N ILE A 111 10.87 8.66 4.92
CA ILE A 111 10.00 8.02 3.93
C ILE A 111 9.46 9.07 2.96
N ASP A 112 9.45 8.72 1.68
CA ASP A 112 8.81 9.49 0.63
C ASP A 112 7.47 8.87 0.24
N LEU A 113 6.43 9.70 0.21
CA LEU A 113 5.06 9.30 -0.07
C LEU A 113 4.52 10.06 -1.28
N SER A 114 4.21 9.34 -2.34
CA SER A 114 3.49 9.84 -3.50
C SER A 114 2.06 9.31 -3.46
N LEU A 115 1.09 10.22 -3.35
CA LEU A 115 -0.33 9.92 -3.26
C LEU A 115 -1.04 10.44 -4.51
N THR A 116 -1.88 9.60 -5.11
CA THR A 116 -2.88 10.01 -6.10
C THR A 116 -4.26 9.97 -5.43
N VAL A 117 -4.86 11.16 -5.25
CA VAL A 117 -6.23 11.31 -4.74
C VAL A 117 -7.20 11.25 -5.91
N LYS A 118 -8.45 10.87 -5.64
CA LYS A 118 -9.55 10.99 -6.61
C LYS A 118 -9.53 12.40 -7.23
N ASP A 119 -9.55 12.47 -8.57
CA ASP A 119 -9.41 13.67 -9.42
C ASP A 119 -7.97 14.02 -9.88
N ASP A 120 -7.05 13.05 -9.82
CA ASP A 120 -5.73 13.04 -10.47
C ASP A 120 -4.70 14.06 -9.92
N ASP A 121 -5.00 14.67 -8.77
CA ASP A 121 -4.06 15.46 -8.00
C ASP A 121 -3.00 14.55 -7.36
N ARG A 122 -1.83 14.47 -8.00
CA ARG A 122 -0.65 13.80 -7.44
C ARG A 122 0.05 14.71 -6.43
N ARG A 123 0.16 14.24 -5.19
CA ARG A 123 0.86 14.95 -4.11
C ARG A 123 2.04 14.14 -3.61
N LYS A 124 3.13 14.82 -3.32
CA LYS A 124 4.35 14.22 -2.79
C LYS A 124 4.65 14.82 -1.41
N VAL A 125 4.83 13.96 -0.41
CA VAL A 125 5.13 14.35 0.98
C VAL A 125 6.27 13.47 1.47
N THR A 126 7.22 14.07 2.18
CA THR A 126 8.34 13.34 2.79
C THR A 126 8.29 13.58 4.29
N GLY A 127 8.42 12.51 5.08
CA GLY A 127 8.32 12.58 6.53
C GLY A 127 8.59 11.26 7.22
N THR A 128 8.37 11.23 8.52
CA THR A 128 8.40 10.01 9.34
C THR A 128 7.14 9.16 9.13
N ALA A 129 7.14 7.91 9.58
CA ALA A 129 5.95 7.06 9.49
C ALA A 129 4.72 7.69 10.17
N ASP A 130 4.92 8.41 11.27
CA ASP A 130 3.84 9.03 12.04
C ASP A 130 3.26 10.25 11.30
N GLU A 131 4.11 11.17 10.82
CA GLU A 131 3.70 12.34 10.03
C GLU A 131 2.93 11.94 8.76
N LEU A 132 3.43 10.90 8.06
CA LEU A 132 2.78 10.40 6.85
C LEU A 132 1.44 9.72 7.14
N SER A 133 1.33 9.03 8.28
CA SER A 133 0.07 8.41 8.69
C SER A 133 -1.00 9.44 9.04
N GLU A 134 -0.62 10.53 9.71
CA GLU A 134 -1.52 11.66 10.00
C GLU A 134 -1.95 12.36 8.72
N TYR A 135 -1.04 12.51 7.75
CA TYR A 135 -1.37 13.09 6.46
C TYR A 135 -2.40 12.26 5.67
N LEU A 136 -2.38 10.93 5.83
CA LEU A 136 -3.27 10.00 5.12
C LEU A 136 -4.63 9.80 5.78
N ASP A 137 -4.78 10.18 7.04
CA ASP A 137 -6.02 9.98 7.81
C ASP A 137 -7.23 10.63 7.10
N GLY A 138 -8.32 9.87 7.00
CA GLY A 138 -9.57 10.28 6.35
C GLY A 138 -9.52 10.50 4.82
N ARG A 139 -8.38 10.26 4.14
CA ARG A 139 -8.28 10.48 2.68
C ARG A 139 -8.75 9.29 1.85
N HIS A 140 -9.44 9.57 0.74
CA HIS A 140 -9.77 8.57 -0.26
C HIS A 140 -8.59 8.32 -1.22
N ILE A 141 -7.80 7.31 -0.92
CA ILE A 141 -6.61 6.90 -1.69
C ILE A 141 -7.03 6.09 -2.91
N GLN A 142 -6.60 6.50 -4.12
CA GLN A 142 -6.70 5.66 -5.32
C GLN A 142 -5.44 4.84 -5.52
N GLU A 143 -4.30 5.52 -5.48
CA GLU A 143 -2.97 4.93 -5.58
C GLU A 143 -2.02 5.61 -4.61
N LEU A 144 -1.12 4.81 -4.05
CA LEU A 144 -0.09 5.22 -3.13
C LEU A 144 1.21 4.57 -3.54
N GLU A 145 2.28 5.33 -3.59
CA GLU A 145 3.64 4.84 -3.73
C GLU A 145 4.48 5.38 -2.58
N ILE A 146 5.09 4.48 -1.82
CA ILE A 146 5.87 4.73 -0.63
C ILE A 146 7.29 4.26 -0.93
N THR A 147 8.28 5.12 -0.74
CA THR A 147 9.69 4.78 -0.93
C THR A 147 10.48 5.11 0.32
N ALA A 148 11.21 4.12 0.84
CA ALA A 148 12.12 4.27 1.96
C ALA A 148 13.48 3.66 1.56
N PRO A 149 14.60 4.39 1.67
CA PRO A 149 14.72 5.80 2.02
C PRO A 149 14.10 6.72 0.96
N SER A 150 13.87 7.98 1.31
CA SER A 150 13.32 9.01 0.40
C SER A 150 14.25 9.39 -0.75
N GLY A 151 15.54 9.07 -0.61
CA GLY A 151 16.55 9.26 -1.63
C GLY A 151 17.49 8.06 -1.74
N TYR A 152 18.60 8.25 -2.46
CA TYR A 152 19.59 7.21 -2.61
C TYR A 152 20.40 7.04 -1.31
N LEU A 153 20.26 5.88 -0.67
CA LEU A 153 21.08 5.50 0.48
C LEU A 153 21.81 4.21 0.12
N LEU A 154 22.98 4.35 -0.52
CA LEU A 154 23.93 3.26 -0.80
C LEU A 154 23.35 2.01 -1.49
N GLY A 155 22.30 2.19 -2.30
CA GLY A 155 21.64 1.09 -3.01
C GLY A 155 20.61 0.31 -2.20
N TYR A 156 20.27 0.75 -0.99
CA TYR A 156 19.18 0.21 -0.17
C TYR A 156 17.86 0.89 -0.58
N THR A 157 16.84 0.10 -0.90
CA THR A 157 15.53 0.64 -1.29
C THR A 157 14.39 -0.31 -0.94
N ILE A 158 13.33 0.25 -0.39
CA ILE A 158 12.05 -0.40 -0.14
C ILE A 158 10.99 0.46 -0.83
N THR A 159 10.26 -0.13 -1.77
CA THR A 159 9.14 0.52 -2.46
C THR A 159 7.87 -0.28 -2.18
N ALA A 160 6.86 0.37 -1.61
CA ALA A 160 5.52 -0.19 -1.45
C ALA A 160 4.54 0.60 -2.32
N ARG A 161 3.81 -0.08 -3.19
CA ARG A 161 2.73 0.49 -4.00
C ARG A 161 1.41 -0.11 -3.58
N ALA A 162 0.46 0.72 -3.19
CA ALA A 162 -0.87 0.32 -2.80
C ALA A 162 -1.89 0.96 -3.74
N GLY A 163 -2.66 0.15 -4.44
CA GLY A 163 -3.65 0.63 -5.40
C GLY A 163 -5.00 -0.03 -5.17
N ARG A 164 -6.06 0.75 -5.38
CA ARG A 164 -7.44 0.26 -5.26
C ARG A 164 -7.72 -0.96 -6.14
N ASP A 165 -7.07 -1.06 -7.30
CA ASP A 165 -7.29 -2.15 -8.26
C ASP A 165 -6.22 -3.26 -8.21
N SER A 166 -4.98 -2.90 -7.86
CA SER A 166 -3.80 -3.77 -7.91
C SER A 166 -3.42 -4.43 -6.58
N GLY A 167 -3.92 -3.89 -5.47
CA GLY A 167 -3.63 -4.37 -4.12
C GLY A 167 -2.35 -3.76 -3.57
N LEU A 168 -1.63 -4.52 -2.76
CA LEU A 168 -0.33 -4.10 -2.22
C LEU A 168 0.79 -4.81 -2.98
N TYR A 169 1.76 -4.05 -3.47
CA TYR A 169 2.98 -4.54 -4.07
C TYR A 169 4.16 -4.00 -3.28
N VAL A 170 5.07 -4.87 -2.85
CA VAL A 170 6.31 -4.47 -2.16
C VAL A 170 7.50 -4.97 -2.96
N ARG A 171 8.49 -4.10 -3.10
CA ARG A 171 9.81 -4.38 -3.67
C ARG A 171 10.87 -3.94 -2.68
N VAL A 172 11.75 -4.86 -2.30
CA VAL A 172 12.96 -4.60 -1.50
C VAL A 172 14.17 -4.89 -2.37
N SER A 173 15.13 -3.97 -2.43
CA SER A 173 16.34 -4.10 -3.22
C SER A 173 17.55 -3.61 -2.43
N SER A 174 18.62 -4.38 -2.40
CA SER A 174 19.92 -3.95 -1.88
C SER A 174 21.05 -4.83 -2.43
N LYS A 175 22.28 -4.32 -2.34
CA LYS A 175 23.49 -5.13 -2.50
C LYS A 175 23.75 -6.03 -1.27
N ASP A 176 23.18 -5.67 -0.12
CA ASP A 176 23.22 -6.48 1.10
C ASP A 176 22.06 -7.48 1.10
N ALA A 177 22.38 -8.74 0.81
CA ALA A 177 21.42 -9.83 0.77
C ALA A 177 20.75 -10.09 2.13
N THR A 178 21.49 -9.98 3.22
CA THR A 178 20.99 -10.25 4.58
C THR A 178 19.97 -9.20 4.98
N TRP A 179 20.31 -7.92 4.77
CA TRP A 179 19.38 -6.82 5.00
C TRP A 179 18.11 -6.96 4.14
N ALA A 180 18.27 -7.23 2.83
CA ALA A 180 17.13 -7.31 1.91
C ALA A 180 16.18 -8.45 2.27
N LEU A 181 16.72 -9.61 2.67
CA LEU A 181 15.92 -10.75 3.12
C LEU A 181 15.21 -10.45 4.45
N SER A 182 15.91 -9.84 5.41
CA SER A 182 15.32 -9.47 6.71
C SER A 182 14.17 -8.48 6.52
N ALA A 183 14.43 -7.35 5.86
CA ALA A 183 13.43 -6.31 5.60
C ALA A 183 12.22 -6.86 4.81
N ALA A 184 12.46 -7.66 3.77
CA ALA A 184 11.39 -8.28 3.01
C ALA A 184 10.54 -9.21 3.87
N SER A 185 11.15 -10.03 4.73
CA SER A 185 10.43 -10.97 5.59
C SER A 185 9.61 -10.28 6.69
N GLU A 186 10.13 -9.21 7.31
CA GLU A 186 9.38 -8.41 8.29
C GLU A 186 8.16 -7.74 7.66
N ILE A 187 8.34 -7.11 6.50
CA ILE A 187 7.23 -6.47 5.77
C ILE A 187 6.23 -7.52 5.27
N GLU A 188 6.70 -8.65 4.75
CA GLU A 188 5.84 -9.75 4.30
C GLU A 188 5.02 -10.34 5.45
N ALA A 189 5.64 -10.55 6.61
CA ALA A 189 4.95 -11.07 7.79
C ALA A 189 3.81 -10.15 8.25
N GLU A 190 4.05 -8.84 8.29
CA GLU A 190 3.01 -7.88 8.65
C GLU A 190 1.92 -7.79 7.56
N ALA A 191 2.30 -7.70 6.29
CA ALA A 191 1.33 -7.62 5.19
C ALA A 191 0.43 -8.87 5.11
N ASN A 192 0.97 -10.06 5.35
CA ASN A 192 0.22 -11.32 5.32
C ASN A 192 -0.90 -11.40 6.37
N ARG A 193 -0.75 -10.75 7.54
CA ARG A 193 -1.78 -10.72 8.59
C ARG A 193 -3.07 -10.02 8.14
N HIS A 194 -2.96 -9.16 7.15
CA HIS A 194 -4.02 -8.29 6.65
C HIS A 194 -4.57 -8.75 5.29
N VAL A 195 -4.23 -9.99 4.87
CA VAL A 195 -4.83 -10.62 3.70
C VAL A 195 -6.11 -11.35 4.13
N PRO A 196 -7.30 -10.84 3.78
CA PRO A 196 -8.54 -11.49 4.18
C PRO A 196 -8.75 -12.86 3.52
N ALA A 197 -9.36 -13.80 4.25
CA ALA A 197 -9.78 -15.10 3.71
C ALA A 197 -10.74 -14.95 2.50
N TRP A 198 -11.53 -13.89 2.48
CA TRP A 198 -12.46 -13.57 1.39
C TRP A 198 -11.80 -12.97 0.14
N ARG A 199 -10.45 -13.00 0.04
CA ARG A 199 -9.69 -12.64 -1.17
C ARG A 199 -10.20 -13.28 -2.47
N ILE A 200 -10.84 -14.45 -2.36
CA ILE A 200 -11.46 -15.16 -3.47
C ILE A 200 -12.51 -14.30 -4.20
N LEU A 201 -13.11 -13.31 -3.54
CA LEU A 201 -14.04 -12.33 -4.14
C LEU A 201 -13.38 -11.38 -5.14
N ARG A 202 -12.06 -11.43 -5.34
CA ARG A 202 -11.39 -10.73 -6.44
C ARG A 202 -10.89 -11.68 -7.54
N SER A 203 -11.00 -12.99 -7.35
CA SER A 203 -10.59 -13.97 -8.34
C SER A 203 -11.66 -14.12 -9.43
N ALA A 204 -11.34 -13.69 -10.66
CA ALA A 204 -12.22 -13.91 -11.81
C ALA A 204 -12.49 -15.41 -12.02
N TYR A 205 -11.48 -16.26 -11.78
CA TYR A 205 -11.60 -17.71 -11.90
C TYR A 205 -12.61 -18.33 -10.92
N VAL A 206 -12.85 -17.70 -9.77
CA VAL A 206 -13.85 -18.16 -8.79
C VAL A 206 -15.20 -17.51 -9.04
N LEU A 207 -15.21 -16.19 -9.22
CA LEU A 207 -16.45 -15.43 -9.39
C LEU A 207 -17.16 -15.72 -10.70
N PHE A 208 -16.43 -15.88 -11.82
CA PHE A 208 -17.07 -16.06 -13.12
C PHE A 208 -17.90 -17.34 -13.19
N PRO A 209 -17.38 -18.54 -12.85
CA PRO A 209 -18.21 -19.75 -12.80
C PRO A 209 -19.35 -19.63 -11.78
N LEU A 210 -19.10 -19.00 -10.62
CA LEU A 210 -20.13 -18.82 -9.59
C LEU A 210 -21.30 -17.96 -10.10
N TYR A 211 -21.01 -16.82 -10.73
CA TYR A 211 -22.05 -15.97 -11.33
C TYR A 211 -22.69 -16.61 -12.56
N LEU A 212 -21.94 -17.36 -13.36
CA LEU A 212 -22.48 -18.07 -14.51
C LEU A 212 -23.52 -19.11 -14.07
N VAL A 213 -23.24 -19.87 -13.00
CA VAL A 213 -24.21 -20.82 -12.42
C VAL A 213 -25.39 -20.09 -11.81
N ALA A 214 -25.17 -19.03 -11.04
CA ALA A 214 -26.25 -18.30 -10.36
C ALA A 214 -27.20 -17.60 -11.35
N ILE A 215 -26.65 -16.86 -12.31
CA ILE A 215 -27.40 -16.16 -13.35
C ILE A 215 -28.02 -17.19 -14.30
N GLY A 216 -27.26 -18.19 -14.74
CA GLY A 216 -27.79 -19.28 -15.57
C GLY A 216 -28.97 -20.00 -14.91
N SER A 217 -28.90 -20.28 -13.61
CA SER A 217 -30.02 -20.89 -12.89
C SER A 217 -31.24 -19.95 -12.85
N LEU A 218 -31.03 -18.67 -12.53
CA LEU A 218 -32.11 -17.68 -12.49
C LEU A 218 -32.79 -17.53 -13.85
N VAL A 219 -32.01 -17.36 -14.91
CA VAL A 219 -32.50 -17.19 -16.27
C VAL A 219 -33.19 -18.48 -16.75
N TYR A 220 -32.67 -19.66 -16.39
CA TYR A 220 -33.31 -20.94 -16.67
C TYR A 220 -34.70 -21.04 -16.02
N PHE A 221 -34.84 -20.70 -14.74
CA PHE A 221 -36.15 -20.71 -14.07
C PHE A 221 -37.15 -19.73 -14.70
N ILE A 222 -36.69 -18.54 -15.11
CA ILE A 222 -37.54 -17.57 -15.81
C ILE A 222 -38.02 -18.14 -17.15
N PHE A 223 -37.11 -18.73 -17.94
CA PHE A 223 -37.48 -19.32 -19.23
C PHE A 223 -38.35 -20.56 -19.10
N ASP A 224 -38.09 -21.42 -18.11
CA ASP A 224 -38.94 -22.59 -17.83
C ASP A 224 -40.37 -22.17 -17.46
N GLU A 225 -40.52 -21.11 -16.67
CA GLU A 225 -41.84 -20.56 -16.33
C GLU A 225 -42.55 -19.96 -17.56
N ILE A 226 -41.82 -19.20 -18.40
CA ILE A 226 -42.37 -18.66 -19.65
C ILE A 226 -42.76 -19.80 -20.60
N ALA A 227 -41.91 -20.81 -20.73
CA ALA A 227 -42.15 -21.98 -21.58
C ALA A 227 -43.42 -22.70 -21.11
N ARG A 228 -43.54 -23.03 -19.81
CA ARG A 228 -44.76 -23.66 -19.26
C ARG A 228 -46.03 -22.87 -19.56
N ARG A 229 -46.00 -21.55 -19.42
CA ARG A 229 -47.14 -20.68 -19.77
C ARG A 229 -47.44 -20.65 -21.26
N THR A 230 -46.41 -20.71 -22.11
CA THR A 230 -46.55 -20.66 -23.56
C THR A 230 -47.05 -22.01 -24.11
N THR A 231 -46.56 -23.14 -23.59
CA THR A 231 -47.08 -24.49 -23.88
C THR A 231 -48.56 -24.60 -23.49
N ALA A 232 -48.93 -24.08 -22.33
CA ALA A 232 -50.33 -24.05 -21.88
C ALA A 232 -51.25 -23.23 -22.81
N SER A 233 -50.70 -22.29 -23.58
CA SER A 233 -51.44 -21.44 -24.54
C SER A 233 -51.54 -22.02 -25.95
N GLY A 234 -50.95 -23.20 -26.22
CA GLY A 234 -51.05 -23.90 -27.51
C GLY A 234 -50.31 -23.27 -28.69
N LYS A 235 -49.51 -22.22 -28.47
CA LYS A 235 -48.71 -21.52 -29.49
C LYS A 235 -47.24 -21.95 -29.38
N PHE A 236 -46.87 -23.06 -30.00
CA PHE A 236 -45.52 -23.62 -29.92
C PHE A 236 -44.78 -23.46 -31.27
N ASP A 237 -43.81 -22.55 -31.33
CA ASP A 237 -42.93 -22.37 -32.50
C ASP A 237 -41.51 -22.87 -32.17
N GLU A 238 -41.07 -23.96 -32.80
CA GLU A 238 -39.72 -24.54 -32.66
C GLU A 238 -38.55 -23.55 -32.90
N PRO A 239 -38.55 -22.67 -33.92
CA PRO A 239 -37.44 -21.73 -34.12
C PRO A 239 -37.29 -20.71 -32.97
N LEU A 240 -38.37 -20.47 -32.21
CA LEU A 240 -38.34 -19.61 -31.03
C LEU A 240 -37.47 -20.21 -29.91
N ILE A 241 -37.44 -21.55 -29.78
CA ILE A 241 -36.70 -22.26 -28.75
C ILE A 241 -35.19 -22.12 -28.95
N SER A 242 -34.70 -22.23 -30.18
CA SER A 242 -33.29 -22.06 -30.49
C SER A 242 -32.82 -20.62 -30.23
N ILE A 243 -33.63 -19.62 -30.59
CA ILE A 243 -33.33 -18.20 -30.31
C ILE A 243 -33.31 -17.93 -28.81
N VAL A 244 -34.28 -18.49 -28.06
CA VAL A 244 -34.35 -18.39 -26.60
C VAL A 244 -33.14 -19.04 -25.93
N TYR A 245 -32.68 -20.20 -26.42
CA TYR A 245 -31.49 -20.86 -25.88
C TYR A 245 -30.19 -20.08 -26.14
N VAL A 246 -30.04 -19.51 -27.34
CA VAL A 246 -28.90 -18.63 -27.64
C VAL A 246 -28.96 -17.37 -26.77
N ALA A 247 -30.12 -16.75 -26.62
CA ALA A 247 -30.32 -15.59 -25.76
C ALA A 247 -30.00 -15.92 -24.29
N PHE A 248 -30.40 -17.10 -23.81
CA PHE A 248 -30.07 -17.62 -22.49
C PHE A 248 -28.55 -17.69 -22.25
N LEU A 249 -27.81 -18.29 -23.17
CA LEU A 249 -26.35 -18.42 -23.05
C LEU A 249 -25.67 -17.05 -23.09
N VAL A 250 -26.09 -16.17 -24.01
CA VAL A 250 -25.54 -14.81 -24.15
C VAL A 250 -25.79 -14.00 -22.88
N ILE A 251 -27.03 -13.92 -22.41
CA ILE A 251 -27.39 -13.15 -21.20
C ILE A 251 -26.63 -13.67 -19.98
N SER A 252 -26.52 -15.00 -19.83
CA SER A 252 -25.81 -15.60 -18.70
C SER A 252 -24.31 -15.28 -18.72
N PHE A 253 -23.68 -15.38 -19.89
CA PHE A 253 -22.25 -15.12 -20.05
C PHE A 253 -21.90 -13.64 -19.82
N PHE A 254 -22.61 -12.72 -20.48
CA PHE A 254 -22.38 -11.28 -20.32
C PHE A 254 -22.79 -10.78 -18.93
N GLY A 255 -23.89 -11.31 -18.39
CA GLY A 255 -24.34 -11.02 -17.02
C GLY A 255 -23.30 -11.44 -15.98
N ALA A 256 -22.69 -12.62 -16.14
CA ALA A 256 -21.63 -13.09 -15.25
C ALA A 256 -20.39 -12.19 -15.33
N GLY A 257 -19.95 -11.79 -16.54
CA GLY A 257 -18.86 -10.84 -16.72
C GLY A 257 -19.13 -9.50 -16.02
N ALA A 258 -20.30 -8.92 -16.24
CA ALA A 258 -20.70 -7.66 -15.60
C ALA A 258 -20.76 -7.77 -14.06
N ALA A 259 -21.22 -8.90 -13.52
CA ALA A 259 -21.25 -9.15 -12.08
C ALA A 259 -19.84 -9.28 -11.48
N VAL A 260 -18.89 -9.90 -12.19
CA VAL A 260 -17.48 -9.97 -11.78
C VAL A 260 -16.89 -8.56 -11.68
N ASP A 261 -17.08 -7.74 -12.73
CA ASP A 261 -16.54 -6.38 -12.79
C ASP A 261 -17.16 -5.47 -11.71
N TRP A 262 -18.48 -5.57 -11.53
CA TRP A 262 -19.17 -4.88 -10.44
C TRP A 262 -18.60 -5.25 -9.07
N THR A 263 -18.38 -6.55 -8.83
CA THR A 263 -17.84 -7.05 -7.56
C THR A 263 -16.43 -6.55 -7.31
N LYS A 264 -15.56 -6.57 -8.33
CA LYS A 264 -14.19 -6.04 -8.23
C LYS A 264 -14.17 -4.52 -8.02
N LYS A 265 -15.11 -3.78 -8.60
CA LYS A 265 -15.23 -2.33 -8.40
C LYS A 265 -15.73 -1.98 -6.99
N TYR A 266 -16.63 -2.82 -6.46
CA TYR A 266 -17.17 -2.69 -5.12
C TYR A 266 -16.18 -3.08 -4.04
N VAL A 267 -15.50 -4.22 -4.19
CA VAL A 267 -14.53 -4.79 -3.25
C VAL A 267 -13.10 -4.40 -3.69
N PRO A 268 -12.53 -3.31 -3.15
CA PRO A 268 -11.20 -2.85 -3.57
C PRO A 268 -10.11 -3.87 -3.20
N ALA A 269 -9.03 -3.88 -3.98
CA ALA A 269 -7.83 -4.66 -3.71
C ALA A 269 -7.01 -4.09 -2.54
N PHE A 270 -7.09 -2.78 -2.29
CA PHE A 270 -6.48 -2.15 -1.14
C PHE A 270 -7.53 -1.34 -0.39
N GLU A 271 -7.69 -1.60 0.90
CA GLU A 271 -8.66 -0.90 1.76
C GLU A 271 -8.02 -0.59 3.12
N VAL A 272 -8.03 0.69 3.49
CA VAL A 272 -7.76 1.11 4.87
C VAL A 272 -9.10 1.38 5.53
N VAL A 273 -9.38 0.71 6.65
CA VAL A 273 -10.65 0.82 7.38
C VAL A 273 -10.45 1.50 8.73
N HIS A 274 -11.40 2.34 9.13
CA HIS A 274 -11.39 2.90 10.48
C HIS A 274 -11.46 1.78 11.55
N SER A 275 -10.95 2.06 12.75
CA SER A 275 -11.02 1.11 13.87
C SER A 275 -12.47 0.69 14.16
N GLY A 276 -12.71 -0.62 14.21
CA GLY A 276 -14.07 -1.20 14.37
C GLY A 276 -14.94 -1.20 13.10
N GLY A 277 -14.47 -0.61 12.00
CA GLY A 277 -15.16 -0.59 10.72
C GLY A 277 -15.24 -1.97 10.05
N ARG A 278 -16.28 -2.17 9.21
CA ARG A 278 -16.39 -3.35 8.35
C ARG A 278 -15.86 -3.02 6.96
N SER A 279 -14.91 -3.83 6.49
CA SER A 279 -14.44 -3.76 5.10
C SER A 279 -15.57 -4.05 4.11
N ARG A 280 -15.48 -3.49 2.91
CA ARG A 280 -16.50 -3.70 1.86
C ARG A 280 -16.68 -5.17 1.51
N GLY A 281 -15.59 -5.95 1.50
CA GLY A 281 -15.66 -7.40 1.29
C GLY A 281 -16.44 -8.15 2.38
N LYS A 282 -16.23 -7.81 3.66
CA LYS A 282 -17.01 -8.38 4.76
C LYS A 282 -18.49 -7.97 4.68
N ALA A 283 -18.76 -6.72 4.31
CA ALA A 283 -20.13 -6.23 4.12
C ALA A 283 -20.85 -6.99 2.99
N LEU A 284 -20.18 -7.21 1.86
CA LEU A 284 -20.73 -7.98 0.73
C LEU A 284 -21.03 -9.43 1.13
N LEU A 285 -20.11 -10.10 1.83
CA LEU A 285 -20.37 -11.46 2.33
C LEU A 285 -21.53 -11.52 3.30
N GLY A 286 -21.64 -10.52 4.19
CA GLY A 286 -22.77 -10.41 5.11
C GLY A 286 -24.10 -10.28 4.36
N PHE A 287 -24.13 -9.43 3.33
CA PHE A 287 -25.31 -9.26 2.47
C PHE A 287 -25.67 -10.55 1.74
N ILE A 288 -24.72 -11.17 1.04
CA ILE A 288 -24.95 -12.43 0.30
C ILE A 288 -25.40 -13.54 1.26
N GLY A 289 -24.72 -13.70 2.40
CA GLY A 289 -25.09 -14.68 3.41
C GLY A 289 -26.51 -14.47 3.96
N SER A 290 -26.90 -13.21 4.21
CA SER A 290 -28.25 -12.88 4.66
C SER A 290 -29.32 -13.16 3.59
N ALA A 291 -29.03 -12.86 2.32
CA ALA A 291 -29.94 -13.14 1.22
C ALA A 291 -30.14 -14.65 1.03
N VAL A 292 -29.06 -15.44 1.03
CA VAL A 292 -29.13 -16.90 0.95
C VAL A 292 -29.92 -17.49 2.12
N ALA A 293 -29.67 -17.02 3.35
CA ALA A 293 -30.40 -17.46 4.53
C ALA A 293 -31.91 -17.13 4.41
N ALA A 294 -32.26 -15.94 3.93
CA ALA A 294 -33.65 -15.55 3.72
C ALA A 294 -34.36 -16.44 2.67
N VAL A 295 -33.68 -16.78 1.57
CA VAL A 295 -34.24 -17.71 0.57
C VAL A 295 -34.45 -19.10 1.16
N VAL A 296 -33.45 -19.65 1.85
CA VAL A 296 -33.56 -20.98 2.48
C VAL A 296 -34.69 -21.00 3.52
N LEU A 297 -34.77 -19.99 4.38
CA LEU A 297 -35.86 -19.87 5.37
C LEU A 297 -37.23 -19.70 4.71
N GLY A 298 -37.32 -18.99 3.58
CA GLY A 298 -38.55 -18.87 2.80
C GLY A 298 -39.00 -20.20 2.19
N ILE A 299 -38.07 -20.99 1.64
CA ILE A 299 -38.35 -22.32 1.08
C ILE A 299 -38.80 -23.28 2.19
N VAL A 300 -38.04 -23.34 3.30
CA VAL A 300 -38.36 -24.20 4.44
C VAL A 300 -39.68 -23.77 5.09
N GLY A 301 -39.90 -22.47 5.27
CA GLY A 301 -41.12 -21.90 5.82
C GLY A 301 -42.35 -22.20 4.97
N ASN A 302 -42.25 -22.07 3.64
CA ASN A 302 -43.32 -22.48 2.72
C ASN A 302 -43.55 -23.98 2.74
N GLY A 303 -42.50 -24.80 2.84
CA GLY A 303 -42.62 -26.25 2.98
C GLY A 303 -43.35 -26.67 4.26
N ILE A 304 -43.03 -26.04 5.39
CA ILE A 304 -43.69 -26.28 6.69
C ILE A 304 -45.14 -25.79 6.63
N SER A 305 -45.39 -24.59 6.10
CA SER A 305 -46.74 -24.03 5.94
C SER A 305 -47.61 -24.97 5.10
N ASN A 306 -47.11 -25.43 3.94
CA ASN A 306 -47.86 -26.35 3.09
C ASN A 306 -48.13 -27.70 3.77
N ALA A 307 -47.19 -28.25 4.54
CA ALA A 307 -47.39 -29.51 5.27
C ALA A 307 -48.42 -29.39 6.42
N ILE A 308 -48.46 -28.25 7.11
CA ILE A 308 -49.44 -27.98 8.18
C ILE A 308 -50.84 -27.74 7.60
N PHE A 309 -50.95 -26.98 6.50
CA PHE A 309 -52.25 -26.69 5.89
C PHE A 309 -52.80 -27.86 5.04
N SER A 310 -51.95 -28.72 4.48
CA SER A 310 -52.42 -29.93 3.78
C SER A 310 -52.88 -31.04 4.73
N SER A 311 -52.43 -31.04 5.99
CA SER A 311 -52.87 -32.01 7.01
C SER A 311 -54.14 -31.56 7.76
N GLY A 312 -54.50 -30.28 7.71
CA GLY A 312 -55.75 -29.75 8.28
C GLY A 312 -56.98 -29.81 7.37
N ALA A 313 -56.80 -30.03 6.05
CA ALA A 313 -57.90 -30.11 5.08
C ALA A 313 -58.50 -31.52 4.89
N GLY A 314 -58.06 -32.49 5.70
CA GLY A 314 -58.52 -33.89 5.66
C GLY A 314 -59.27 -34.35 6.93
N GLY A 315 -59.81 -33.41 7.72
CA GLY A 315 -60.63 -33.69 8.91
C GLY A 315 -62.09 -33.31 8.71
#